data_AF-A0A8J3DHH3-F1
#
_entry.id   AF-A0A8J3DHH3-F1
#
_cell.length_a   1.000
_cell.length_b   1.000
_cell.length_c   1.000
_cell.angle_alpha   90.00
_cell.angle_beta   90.00
_cell.angle_gamma   90.00
#
_symmetry.space_group_name_H-M   'P 1'
#
loop_
_entity.id
_entity.type
_entity.pdbx_description
1 polymer ?
#
loop_
_entity_poly.entity_id
_entity_poly.type
_entity_poly.pdbx_seq_one_letter_code
_entity_poly.pdbx_strand_id
1 'polypeptide(L)'
;MSIEEIRDRIETLRQGRGFLLPHHGAMATAAPDLQDGYFHMYRALTQTPRHLTGFERETIWLAILIAVKEGVGTHHVELFFKENGRQEQVDHLTALTAFAMGSEAYAFMDKSWAGLFPKLKGESAYLSAFDALIEEGLFPRELCHLAMAALHAAQGRHWGLSAHIKAIYAAGRREDALVEALSLIMWPTGVNHFLDACGVWLDMMQSGIIEPSERFRVWAETPAQAGHTPASPHY
;
A
#
# COMPACT_ATOMS: atom_id res chain seq x y z
N MET A 1 26.00 -3.46 19.66
CA MET A 1 26.17 -4.42 18.57
C MET A 1 27.54 -4.18 17.94
N SER A 2 28.38 -5.19 17.83
CA SER A 2 29.69 -5.12 17.18
C SER A 2 29.55 -5.09 15.65
N ILE A 3 30.66 -4.83 14.95
CA ILE A 3 30.72 -4.86 13.48
C ILE A 3 30.44 -6.27 12.96
N GLU A 4 30.98 -7.30 13.61
CA GLU A 4 30.72 -8.71 13.31
C GLU A 4 29.24 -9.06 13.46
N GLU A 5 28.60 -8.64 14.55
CA GLU A 5 27.16 -8.89 14.76
C GLU A 5 26.30 -8.19 13.69
N ILE A 6 26.66 -6.98 13.25
CA ILE A 6 25.99 -6.30 12.13
C ILE A 6 26.14 -7.11 10.84
N ARG A 7 27.37 -7.55 10.55
CA ARG A 7 27.70 -8.33 9.34
C ARG A 7 26.92 -9.63 9.29
N ASP A 8 26.91 -10.39 10.39
CA ASP A 8 26.20 -11.67 10.48
C ASP A 8 24.69 -11.49 10.28
N ARG A 9 24.12 -10.42 10.87
CA ARG A 9 22.69 -10.12 10.72
C ARG A 9 22.33 -9.75 9.27
N ILE A 10 23.12 -8.89 8.63
CA ILE A 10 22.90 -8.50 7.23
C ILE A 10 23.05 -9.70 6.30
N GLU A 11 24.06 -10.53 6.51
CA GLU A 11 24.31 -11.70 5.68
C GLU A 11 23.21 -12.76 5.83
N THR A 12 22.72 -12.97 7.05
CA THR A 12 21.56 -13.85 7.31
C THR A 12 20.33 -13.41 6.52
N LEU A 13 20.05 -12.10 6.49
CA LEU A 13 18.92 -11.54 5.74
C LEU A 13 19.09 -11.71 4.24
N ARG A 14 20.30 -11.43 3.74
CA ARG A 14 20.65 -11.55 2.33
C ARG A 14 20.51 -13.00 1.85
N GLN A 15 21.05 -13.95 2.61
CA GLN A 15 20.95 -15.38 2.30
C GLN A 15 19.51 -15.89 2.36
N GLY A 16 18.74 -15.46 3.36
CA GLY A 16 17.35 -15.88 3.54
C GLY A 16 16.40 -15.44 2.41
N ARG A 17 16.70 -14.33 1.72
CA ARG A 17 15.85 -13.79 0.63
C ARG A 17 16.48 -13.87 -0.75
N GLY A 18 17.77 -14.20 -0.85
CA GLY A 18 18.55 -14.12 -2.08
C GLY A 18 18.92 -12.67 -2.50
N PHE A 19 18.62 -11.69 -1.65
CA PHE A 19 18.97 -10.28 -1.82
C PHE A 19 18.75 -9.51 -0.51
N LEU A 20 19.34 -8.31 -0.40
CA LEU A 20 19.12 -7.41 0.72
C LEU A 20 18.32 -6.19 0.25
N LEU A 21 17.18 -5.92 0.90
CA LEU A 21 16.46 -4.66 0.69
C LEU A 21 17.13 -3.53 1.49
N PRO A 22 17.13 -2.29 0.97
CA PRO A 22 17.83 -1.17 1.62
C PRO A 22 17.41 -0.95 3.08
N HIS A 23 16.11 -0.91 3.37
CA HIS A 23 15.61 -0.69 4.73
C HIS A 23 15.91 -1.84 5.68
N HIS A 24 16.05 -3.07 5.18
CA HIS A 24 16.50 -4.19 6.00
C HIS A 24 17.95 -4.01 6.45
N GLY A 25 18.84 -3.54 5.56
CA GLY A 25 20.23 -3.25 5.92
C GLY A 25 20.33 -2.09 6.90
N ALA A 26 19.55 -1.03 6.69
CA ALA A 26 19.48 0.11 7.61
C ALA A 26 19.05 -0.31 9.03
N MET A 27 17.94 -1.06 9.14
CA MET A 27 17.47 -1.54 10.44
C MET A 27 18.42 -2.56 11.06
N ALA A 28 18.97 -3.50 10.29
CA ALA A 28 19.97 -4.44 10.80
C ALA A 28 21.17 -3.71 11.41
N THR A 29 21.57 -2.55 10.85
CA THR A 29 22.73 -1.78 11.31
C THR A 29 22.42 -0.97 12.57
N ALA A 30 21.23 -0.36 12.65
CA ALA A 30 20.96 0.71 13.62
C ALA A 30 19.73 0.51 14.51
N ALA A 31 18.79 -0.36 14.13
CA ALA A 31 17.54 -0.60 14.84
C ALA A 31 17.13 -2.09 14.76
N PRO A 32 17.93 -3.01 15.34
CA PRO A 32 17.70 -4.45 15.22
C PRO A 32 16.38 -4.92 15.87
N ASP A 33 15.95 -4.26 16.94
CA ASP A 33 14.65 -4.48 17.58
C ASP A 33 13.49 -4.08 16.66
N LEU A 34 13.61 -2.95 15.96
CA LEU A 34 12.64 -2.54 14.95
C LEU A 34 12.58 -3.54 13.79
N GLN A 35 13.72 -4.09 13.37
CA GLN A 35 13.76 -5.13 12.35
C GLN A 35 12.99 -6.39 12.76
N ASP A 36 13.16 -6.85 14.00
CA ASP A 36 12.46 -8.03 14.50
C ASP A 36 10.96 -7.78 14.55
N GLY A 37 10.54 -6.61 15.05
CA GLY A 37 9.16 -6.17 15.03
C GLY A 37 8.57 -6.07 13.61
N TYR A 38 9.35 -5.56 12.66
CA TYR A 38 8.96 -5.46 11.25
C TYR A 38 8.61 -6.83 10.65
N PHE A 39 9.41 -7.86 10.91
CA PHE A 39 9.11 -9.20 10.38
C PHE A 39 7.87 -9.83 11.01
N HIS A 40 7.66 -9.61 12.31
CA HIS A 40 6.43 -10.03 12.97
C HIS A 40 5.20 -9.33 12.38
N MET A 41 5.28 -8.00 12.19
CA MET A 41 4.22 -7.21 11.57
C MET A 41 3.94 -7.67 10.14
N TYR A 42 4.99 -7.84 9.31
CA TYR A 42 4.84 -8.31 7.93
C TYR A 42 4.08 -9.62 7.86
N ARG A 43 4.49 -10.63 8.66
CA ARG A 43 3.81 -11.92 8.70
C ARG A 43 2.34 -11.78 9.14
N ALA A 44 2.08 -10.95 10.13
CA ALA A 44 0.72 -10.73 10.65
C ALA A 44 -0.19 -9.99 9.66
N LEU A 45 0.39 -9.14 8.81
CA LEU A 45 -0.32 -8.28 7.85
C LEU A 45 -0.54 -8.96 6.50
N THR A 46 0.50 -9.60 5.94
CA THR A 46 0.49 -10.06 4.53
C THR A 46 0.42 -11.58 4.37
N GLN A 47 0.83 -12.36 5.37
CA GLN A 47 0.97 -13.81 5.25
C GLN A 47 -0.08 -14.61 6.03
N THR A 48 -0.70 -14.01 7.04
CA THR A 48 -1.67 -14.68 7.90
C THR A 48 -3.08 -14.48 7.32
N PRO A 49 -3.78 -15.55 6.89
CA PRO A 49 -5.17 -15.44 6.44
C PRO A 49 -6.08 -14.94 7.57
N ARG A 50 -7.05 -14.09 7.23
CA ARG A 50 -7.99 -13.49 8.18
C ARG A 50 -9.41 -13.50 7.61
N HIS A 51 -10.00 -12.34 7.35
CA HIS A 51 -11.41 -12.14 6.99
C HIS A 51 -11.60 -11.90 5.49
N LEU A 52 -10.57 -11.41 4.80
CA LEU A 52 -10.53 -11.30 3.36
C LEU A 52 -10.03 -12.61 2.73
N THR A 53 -10.70 -13.04 1.66
CA THR A 53 -10.16 -14.05 0.75
C THR A 53 -8.89 -13.53 0.05
N GLY A 54 -8.11 -14.42 -0.57
CA GLY A 54 -6.96 -14.01 -1.38
C GLY A 54 -7.36 -13.00 -2.45
N PHE A 55 -8.38 -13.32 -3.25
CA PHE A 55 -8.92 -12.43 -4.28
C PHE A 55 -9.38 -11.06 -3.74
N GLU A 56 -10.15 -11.02 -2.63
CA GLU A 56 -10.59 -9.75 -2.04
C GLU A 56 -9.40 -8.91 -1.56
N ARG A 57 -8.44 -9.54 -0.88
CA ARG A 57 -7.24 -8.86 -0.39
C ARG A 57 -6.42 -8.28 -1.53
N GLU A 58 -6.17 -9.05 -2.59
CA GLU A 58 -5.40 -8.55 -3.74
C GLU A 58 -6.17 -7.48 -4.54
N THR A 59 -7.51 -7.54 -4.57
CA THR A 59 -8.33 -6.44 -5.13
C THR A 59 -8.12 -5.13 -4.36
N ILE A 60 -8.13 -5.20 -3.03
CA ILE A 60 -7.88 -4.03 -2.17
C ILE A 60 -6.45 -3.52 -2.33
N TRP A 61 -5.46 -4.43 -2.41
CA TRP A 61 -4.08 -4.07 -2.71
C TRP A 61 -3.96 -3.27 -3.99
N LEU A 62 -4.54 -3.76 -5.09
CA LEU A 62 -4.49 -3.05 -6.37
C LEU A 62 -5.11 -1.66 -6.28
N ALA A 63 -6.26 -1.50 -5.61
CA ALA A 63 -6.88 -0.18 -5.43
C ALA A 63 -5.96 0.80 -4.68
N ILE A 64 -5.29 0.34 -3.63
CA ILE A 64 -4.33 1.15 -2.88
C ILE A 64 -3.13 1.52 -3.77
N LEU A 65 -2.52 0.53 -4.44
CA LEU A 65 -1.33 0.73 -5.28
C LEU A 65 -1.60 1.71 -6.43
N ILE A 66 -2.74 1.58 -7.11
CA ILE A 66 -3.16 2.52 -8.16
C ILE A 66 -3.27 3.94 -7.58
N ALA A 67 -3.91 4.09 -6.42
CA ALA A 67 -4.15 5.39 -5.83
C ALA A 67 -2.88 6.09 -5.33
N VAL A 68 -1.93 5.34 -4.78
CA VAL A 68 -0.64 5.89 -4.33
C VAL A 68 0.42 5.90 -5.43
N LYS A 69 0.09 5.40 -6.63
CA LYS A 69 0.98 5.29 -7.79
C LYS A 69 2.23 4.46 -7.50
N GLU A 70 2.06 3.37 -6.76
CA GLU A 70 3.15 2.50 -6.35
C GLU A 70 3.47 1.46 -7.43
N GLY A 71 4.69 1.55 -7.98
CA GLY A 71 5.19 0.66 -9.05
C GLY A 71 5.95 -0.56 -8.56
N VAL A 72 6.42 -0.57 -7.31
CA VAL A 72 7.23 -1.66 -6.71
C VAL A 72 6.38 -2.90 -6.39
N GLY A 73 5.08 -2.72 -6.16
CA GLY A 73 4.15 -3.75 -5.71
C GLY A 73 3.74 -4.81 -6.74
N THR A 74 4.55 -5.10 -7.77
CA THR A 74 4.19 -6.00 -8.89
C THR A 74 3.80 -7.41 -8.46
N HIS A 75 4.31 -7.89 -7.33
CA HIS A 75 3.91 -9.19 -6.76
C HIS A 75 2.40 -9.27 -6.48
N HIS A 76 1.74 -8.16 -6.10
CA HIS A 76 0.30 -8.14 -5.88
C HIS A 76 -0.50 -8.29 -7.18
N VAL A 77 0.06 -7.84 -8.31
CA VAL A 77 -0.51 -8.09 -9.63
C VAL A 77 -0.45 -9.58 -9.96
N GLU A 78 0.69 -10.23 -9.71
CA GLU A 78 0.84 -11.68 -9.91
C GLU A 78 -0.12 -12.48 -9.01
N LEU A 79 -0.22 -12.10 -7.73
CA LEU A 79 -1.13 -12.74 -6.78
C LEU A 79 -2.59 -12.54 -7.18
N PHE A 80 -2.99 -11.37 -7.65
CA PHE A 80 -4.35 -11.12 -8.13
C PHE A 80 -4.74 -12.10 -9.25
N PHE A 81 -3.88 -12.28 -10.26
CA PHE A 81 -4.13 -13.25 -11.34
C PHE A 81 -4.08 -14.70 -10.84
N LYS A 82 -3.21 -15.02 -9.88
CA LYS A 82 -3.16 -16.34 -9.24
C LYS A 82 -4.45 -16.67 -8.48
N GLU A 83 -5.11 -15.66 -7.93
CA GLU A 83 -6.42 -15.76 -7.26
C GLU A 83 -7.60 -15.69 -8.26
N ASN A 84 -7.34 -15.95 -9.55
CA ASN A 84 -8.31 -15.94 -10.66
C ASN A 84 -8.85 -14.56 -11.04
N GLY A 85 -8.13 -13.49 -10.69
CA GLY A 85 -8.40 -12.16 -11.21
C GLY A 85 -8.28 -12.08 -12.73
N ARG A 86 -9.04 -11.17 -13.34
CA ARG A 86 -9.16 -11.02 -14.80
C ARG A 86 -8.81 -9.61 -15.25
N GLN A 87 -8.39 -9.44 -16.50
CA GLN A 87 -8.00 -8.13 -17.03
C GLN A 87 -9.16 -7.11 -16.95
N GLU A 88 -10.38 -7.51 -17.31
CA GLU A 88 -11.57 -6.65 -17.24
C GLU A 88 -11.85 -6.12 -15.81
N GLN A 89 -11.48 -6.90 -14.79
CA GLN A 89 -11.57 -6.47 -13.40
C GLN A 89 -10.52 -5.40 -13.06
N VAL A 90 -9.31 -5.49 -13.63
CA VAL A 90 -8.28 -4.45 -13.47
C VAL A 90 -8.71 -3.14 -14.14
N ASP A 91 -9.26 -3.23 -15.36
CA ASP A 91 -9.75 -2.07 -16.10
C ASP A 91 -10.88 -1.37 -15.31
N HIS A 92 -11.82 -2.15 -14.78
CA HIS A 92 -12.93 -1.65 -13.97
C HIS A 92 -12.47 -1.06 -12.63
N LEU A 93 -11.56 -1.74 -11.92
CA LEU A 93 -11.00 -1.25 -10.66
C LEU A 93 -10.23 0.07 -10.85
N THR A 94 -9.57 0.22 -11.99
CA THR A 94 -8.91 1.48 -12.39
C THR A 94 -9.92 2.60 -12.57
N ALA A 95 -11.06 2.32 -13.24
CA ALA A 95 -12.14 3.30 -13.40
C ALA A 95 -12.76 3.71 -12.06
N LEU A 96 -13.05 2.74 -11.17
CA LEU A 96 -13.55 3.02 -9.82
C LEU A 96 -12.57 3.88 -9.00
N THR A 97 -11.27 3.53 -9.07
CA THR A 97 -10.20 4.28 -8.40
C THR A 97 -10.11 5.70 -8.92
N ALA A 98 -10.11 5.90 -10.24
CA ALA A 98 -10.08 7.22 -10.85
C ALA A 98 -11.30 8.07 -10.46
N PHE A 99 -12.49 7.48 -10.42
CA PHE A 99 -13.69 8.17 -9.95
C PHE A 99 -13.57 8.56 -8.47
N ALA A 100 -13.16 7.63 -7.61
CA ALA A 100 -12.96 7.89 -6.20
C ALA A 100 -11.93 9.01 -5.96
N MET A 101 -10.89 9.11 -6.80
CA MET A 101 -9.93 10.19 -6.71
C MET A 101 -10.54 11.58 -6.94
N GLY A 102 -11.68 11.67 -7.64
CA GLY A 102 -12.47 12.90 -7.82
C GLY A 102 -13.39 13.27 -6.66
N SER A 103 -13.40 12.51 -5.56
CA SER A 103 -14.26 12.76 -4.39
C SER A 103 -14.05 14.14 -3.76
N GLU A 104 -12.87 14.74 -3.92
CA GLU A 104 -12.55 16.08 -3.40
C GLU A 104 -13.50 17.16 -3.93
N ALA A 105 -14.01 17.02 -5.16
CA ALA A 105 -15.01 17.93 -5.70
C ALA A 105 -16.32 17.85 -4.89
N TYR A 106 -16.80 16.64 -4.59
CA TYR A 106 -17.98 16.45 -3.74
C TYR A 106 -17.76 16.93 -2.32
N ALA A 107 -16.58 16.65 -1.74
CA ALA A 107 -16.19 17.11 -0.42
C ALA A 107 -16.17 18.65 -0.34
N PHE A 108 -15.64 19.32 -1.36
CA PHE A 108 -15.64 20.77 -1.47
C PHE A 108 -17.07 21.33 -1.52
N MET A 109 -17.94 20.73 -2.34
CA MET A 109 -19.34 21.16 -2.46
C MET A 109 -20.07 21.05 -1.12
N ASP A 110 -19.92 19.94 -0.41
CA ASP A 110 -20.52 19.72 0.90
C ASP A 110 -20.02 20.71 1.94
N LYS A 111 -18.72 20.98 1.96
CA LYS A 111 -18.12 21.86 2.96
C LYS A 111 -18.40 23.34 2.70
N SER A 112 -18.28 23.76 1.44
CA SER A 112 -18.16 25.18 1.10
C SER A 112 -19.46 25.76 0.58
N TRP A 113 -20.25 24.99 -0.17
CA TRP A 113 -21.41 25.52 -0.90
C TRP A 113 -22.73 24.83 -0.55
N ALA A 114 -22.78 23.95 0.45
CA ALA A 114 -24.03 23.30 0.86
C ALA A 114 -25.16 24.30 1.20
N GLY A 115 -24.84 25.46 1.79
CA GLY A 115 -25.82 26.51 2.07
C GLY A 115 -26.39 27.19 0.82
N LEU A 116 -25.63 27.22 -0.29
CA LEU A 116 -26.05 27.78 -1.57
C LEU A 116 -26.78 26.75 -2.45
N PHE A 117 -26.48 25.48 -2.25
CA PHE A 117 -27.10 24.35 -2.93
C PHE A 117 -27.75 23.39 -1.92
N PRO A 118 -28.84 23.78 -1.24
CA PRO A 118 -29.42 22.99 -0.14
C PRO A 118 -29.98 21.63 -0.57
N LYS A 119 -30.18 21.41 -1.88
CA LYS A 119 -30.59 20.11 -2.43
C LYS A 119 -29.39 19.22 -2.80
N LEU A 120 -28.19 19.78 -2.90
CA LEU A 120 -26.99 19.03 -3.17
C LEU A 120 -26.55 18.36 -1.86
N LYS A 121 -26.66 17.04 -1.84
CA LYS A 121 -26.13 16.18 -0.78
C LYS A 121 -24.87 15.53 -1.34
N GLY A 122 -23.72 16.18 -1.23
CA GLY A 122 -22.48 15.77 -1.88
C GLY A 122 -22.07 14.34 -1.55
N GLU A 123 -22.12 13.93 -0.28
CA GLU A 123 -21.84 12.54 0.12
C GLU A 123 -22.79 11.53 -0.55
N SER A 124 -24.09 11.80 -0.51
CA SER A 124 -25.09 10.92 -1.14
C SER A 124 -24.96 10.92 -2.66
N ALA A 125 -24.67 12.06 -3.28
CA ALA A 125 -24.50 12.17 -4.72
C ALA A 125 -23.24 11.44 -5.20
N TYR A 126 -22.13 11.55 -4.45
CA TYR A 126 -20.91 10.81 -4.67
C TYR A 126 -21.15 9.30 -4.57
N LEU A 127 -21.77 8.84 -3.48
CA LEU A 127 -22.04 7.41 -3.29
C LEU A 127 -22.99 6.86 -4.35
N SER A 128 -24.06 7.58 -4.70
CA SER A 128 -24.96 7.15 -5.78
C SER A 128 -24.27 7.08 -7.14
N ALA A 129 -23.40 8.03 -7.45
CA ALA A 129 -22.63 8.01 -8.69
C ALA A 129 -21.58 6.88 -8.69
N PHE A 130 -20.90 6.65 -7.57
CA PHE A 130 -20.00 5.50 -7.40
C PHE A 130 -20.75 4.17 -7.55
N ASP A 131 -21.89 4.02 -6.88
CA ASP A 131 -22.72 2.83 -6.90
C ASP A 131 -23.24 2.47 -8.29
N ALA A 132 -23.49 3.49 -9.12
CA ALA A 132 -23.91 3.33 -10.51
C ALA A 132 -22.77 2.88 -11.43
N LEU A 133 -21.51 3.07 -11.02
CA LEU A 133 -20.34 2.57 -11.76
C LEU A 133 -20.03 1.12 -11.43
N ILE A 134 -20.52 0.56 -10.31
CA ILE A 134 -20.19 -0.81 -9.90
C ILE A 134 -20.85 -1.82 -10.84
N GLU A 135 -20.04 -2.70 -11.41
CA GLU A 135 -20.49 -3.90 -12.11
C GLU A 135 -20.40 -5.12 -11.19
N GLU A 136 -21.52 -5.57 -10.63
CA GLU A 136 -21.59 -6.71 -9.68
C GLU A 136 -21.10 -8.04 -10.29
N GLY A 137 -21.08 -8.15 -11.63
CA GLY A 137 -20.48 -9.29 -12.34
C GLY A 137 -18.95 -9.30 -12.32
N LEU A 138 -18.32 -8.16 -12.03
CA LEU A 138 -16.86 -8.02 -11.91
C LEU A 138 -16.42 -8.05 -10.45
N PHE A 139 -17.11 -7.30 -9.58
CA PHE A 139 -16.81 -7.25 -8.15
C PHE A 139 -18.10 -7.11 -7.34
N PRO A 140 -18.22 -7.82 -6.19
CA PRO A 140 -19.29 -7.54 -5.24
C PRO A 140 -19.22 -6.09 -4.76
N ARG A 141 -20.36 -5.41 -4.69
CA ARG A 141 -20.43 -4.00 -4.22
C ARG A 141 -19.76 -3.76 -2.87
N GLU A 142 -19.93 -4.68 -1.93
CA GLU A 142 -19.28 -4.56 -0.61
C GLU A 142 -17.75 -4.54 -0.70
N LEU A 143 -17.18 -5.35 -1.60
CA LEU A 143 -15.73 -5.35 -1.86
C LEU A 143 -15.29 -4.02 -2.46
N CYS A 144 -16.07 -3.44 -3.38
CA CYS A 144 -15.79 -2.12 -3.94
C CYS A 144 -15.73 -1.04 -2.84
N HIS A 145 -16.67 -1.03 -1.89
CA HIS A 145 -16.59 -0.05 -0.79
C HIS A 145 -15.42 -0.29 0.17
N LEU A 146 -15.06 -1.55 0.46
CA LEU A 146 -13.85 -1.87 1.25
C LEU A 146 -12.58 -1.37 0.55
N ALA A 147 -12.45 -1.63 -0.74
CA ALA A 147 -11.32 -1.18 -1.54
C ALA A 147 -11.22 0.35 -1.58
N MET A 148 -12.34 1.05 -1.78
CA MET A 148 -12.34 2.52 -1.78
C MET A 148 -12.10 3.12 -0.39
N ALA A 149 -12.56 2.46 0.68
CA ALA A 149 -12.23 2.89 2.04
C ALA A 149 -10.71 2.83 2.28
N ALA A 150 -10.07 1.70 1.93
CA ALA A 150 -8.62 1.56 2.04
C ALA A 150 -7.85 2.55 1.14
N LEU A 151 -8.33 2.79 -0.07
CA LEU A 151 -7.80 3.80 -0.98
C LEU A 151 -7.84 5.21 -0.37
N HIS A 152 -8.99 5.64 0.14
CA HIS A 152 -9.10 6.97 0.76
C HIS A 152 -8.25 7.08 2.02
N ALA A 153 -8.17 6.00 2.80
CA ALA A 153 -7.29 5.94 3.96
C ALA A 153 -5.81 6.09 3.56
N ALA A 154 -5.37 5.40 2.49
CA ALA A 154 -4.00 5.49 1.99
C ALA A 154 -3.63 6.91 1.53
N GLN A 155 -4.59 7.69 1.04
CA GLN A 155 -4.39 9.09 0.64
C GLN A 155 -4.67 10.10 1.78
N GLY A 156 -5.05 9.66 2.98
CA GLY A 156 -5.45 10.55 4.09
C GLY A 156 -6.75 11.33 3.84
N ARG A 157 -7.60 10.86 2.90
CA ARG A 157 -8.83 11.54 2.47
C ARG A 157 -10.02 11.17 3.36
N HIS A 158 -10.10 11.81 4.52
CA HIS A 158 -11.09 11.49 5.55
C HIS A 158 -12.55 11.59 5.09
N TRP A 159 -12.89 12.56 4.22
CA TRP A 159 -14.26 12.72 3.74
C TRP A 159 -14.72 11.49 2.92
N GLY A 160 -13.91 11.06 1.95
CA GLY A 160 -14.20 9.87 1.13
C GLY A 160 -14.20 8.59 1.96
N LEU A 161 -13.23 8.45 2.87
CA LEU A 161 -13.19 7.33 3.82
C LEU A 161 -14.48 7.23 4.63
N SER A 162 -14.95 8.36 5.17
CA SER A 162 -16.18 8.43 5.96
C SER A 162 -17.40 7.98 5.16
N ALA A 163 -17.49 8.39 3.88
CA ALA A 163 -18.59 8.02 2.99
C ALA A 163 -18.63 6.50 2.75
N HIS A 164 -17.49 5.87 2.44
CA HIS A 164 -17.45 4.43 2.20
C HIS A 164 -17.66 3.61 3.48
N ILE A 165 -17.17 4.07 4.65
CA ILE A 165 -17.48 3.41 5.93
C ILE A 165 -19.00 3.44 6.19
N LYS A 166 -19.66 4.58 6.02
CA LYS A 166 -21.12 4.67 6.17
C LYS A 166 -21.86 3.73 5.22
N ALA A 167 -21.41 3.62 3.98
CA ALA A 167 -21.98 2.69 2.99
C ALA A 167 -21.82 1.22 3.43
N ILE A 168 -20.64 0.83 3.94
CA ILE A 168 -20.39 -0.51 4.50
C ILE A 168 -21.34 -0.82 5.67
N TYR A 169 -21.55 0.14 6.58
CA TYR A 169 -22.48 -0.03 7.70
C TYR A 169 -23.93 -0.15 7.23
N ALA A 170 -24.34 0.63 6.23
CA ALA A 170 -25.68 0.56 5.65
C ALA A 170 -25.95 -0.78 4.94
N ALA A 171 -24.91 -1.40 4.38
CA ALA A 171 -25.01 -2.68 3.65
C ALA A 171 -25.01 -3.94 4.55
N GLY A 172 -24.83 -3.80 5.88
CA GLY A 172 -24.88 -4.95 6.80
C GLY A 172 -23.66 -5.12 7.71
N ARG A 173 -22.62 -4.27 7.53
CA ARG A 173 -21.34 -4.26 8.27
C ARG A 173 -20.41 -5.43 7.94
N ARG A 174 -19.13 -5.11 7.69
CA ARG A 174 -18.01 -6.06 7.60
C ARG A 174 -16.80 -5.53 8.37
N GLU A 175 -16.97 -5.27 9.66
CA GLU A 175 -15.99 -4.55 10.50
C GLU A 175 -14.61 -5.23 10.49
N ASP A 176 -14.57 -6.55 10.64
CA ASP A 176 -13.30 -7.29 10.64
C ASP A 176 -12.57 -7.18 9.29
N ALA A 177 -13.30 -7.27 8.18
CA ALA A 177 -12.74 -7.10 6.84
C ALA A 177 -12.32 -5.65 6.58
N LEU A 178 -13.02 -4.67 7.16
CA LEU A 178 -12.64 -3.25 7.10
C LEU A 178 -11.34 -3.01 7.86
N VAL A 179 -11.18 -3.57 9.06
CA VAL A 179 -9.91 -3.48 9.81
C VAL A 179 -8.76 -4.08 9.01
N GLU A 180 -8.98 -5.26 8.43
CA GLU A 180 -7.97 -5.90 7.57
C GLU A 180 -7.63 -5.02 6.37
N ALA A 181 -8.62 -4.53 5.62
CA ALA A 181 -8.44 -3.65 4.46
C ALA A 181 -7.66 -2.36 4.81
N LEU A 182 -8.04 -1.69 5.90
CA LEU A 182 -7.37 -0.46 6.36
C LEU A 182 -5.95 -0.72 6.83
N SER A 183 -5.66 -1.90 7.40
CA SER A 183 -4.31 -2.23 7.85
C SER A 183 -3.30 -2.34 6.71
N LEU A 184 -3.75 -2.71 5.50
CA LEU A 184 -2.87 -2.88 4.33
C LEU A 184 -2.15 -1.58 3.95
N ILE A 185 -2.73 -0.41 4.25
CA ILE A 185 -2.13 0.89 3.91
C ILE A 185 -0.77 1.11 4.58
N MET A 186 -0.48 0.43 5.71
CA MET A 186 0.79 0.55 6.42
C MET A 186 2.00 0.21 5.53
N TRP A 187 1.81 -0.64 4.52
CA TRP A 187 2.88 -1.02 3.61
C TRP A 187 3.16 0.06 2.54
N PRO A 188 2.23 0.37 1.62
CA PRO A 188 2.52 1.26 0.51
C PRO A 188 2.66 2.72 0.95
N THR A 189 2.06 3.12 2.08
CA THR A 189 2.17 4.50 2.59
C THR A 189 3.19 4.65 3.71
N GLY A 190 3.91 3.59 4.08
CA GLY A 190 4.85 3.60 5.20
C GLY A 190 6.13 2.85 4.86
N VAL A 191 6.02 1.51 4.76
CA VAL A 191 7.17 0.64 4.48
C VAL A 191 7.83 0.94 3.14
N ASN A 192 7.06 1.16 2.08
CA ASN A 192 7.64 1.44 0.76
C ASN A 192 8.36 2.79 0.74
N HIS A 193 7.80 3.84 1.36
CA HIS A 193 8.52 5.10 1.54
C HIS A 193 9.79 4.96 2.37
N PHE A 194 9.80 4.09 3.38
CA PHE A 194 11.01 3.80 4.14
C PHE A 194 12.04 3.02 3.32
N LEU A 195 11.60 2.05 2.51
CA LEU A 195 12.43 1.34 1.54
C LEU A 195 13.11 2.33 0.59
N ASP A 196 12.35 3.24 -0.03
CA ASP A 196 12.87 4.24 -0.96
C ASP A 196 13.86 5.19 -0.30
N ALA A 197 13.52 5.70 0.89
CA ALA A 197 14.41 6.59 1.63
C ALA A 197 15.76 5.91 1.98
N CYS A 198 15.71 4.64 2.39
CA CYS A 198 16.93 3.86 2.61
C CYS A 198 17.66 3.53 1.31
N GLY A 199 16.95 3.37 0.19
CA GLY A 199 17.53 3.18 -1.14
C GLY A 199 18.36 4.39 -1.57
N VAL A 200 17.77 5.59 -1.50
CA VAL A 200 18.49 6.85 -1.78
C VAL A 200 19.73 6.98 -0.90
N TRP A 201 19.60 6.67 0.40
CA TRP A 201 20.73 6.75 1.31
C TRP A 201 21.84 5.74 0.98
N LEU A 202 21.47 4.49 0.64
CA LEU A 202 22.41 3.46 0.21
C LEU A 202 23.16 3.87 -1.05
N ASP A 203 22.46 4.40 -2.04
CA ASP A 203 23.04 4.88 -3.29
C ASP A 203 24.05 6.01 -3.06
N MET A 204 23.75 6.94 -2.14
CA MET A 204 24.68 8.02 -1.77
C MET A 204 25.98 7.48 -1.14
N MET A 205 25.90 6.42 -0.33
CA MET A 205 27.08 5.77 0.25
C MET A 205 27.87 5.00 -0.82
N GLN A 206 27.20 4.24 -1.67
CA GLN A 206 27.84 3.40 -2.70
C GLN A 206 28.47 4.22 -3.84
N SER A 207 27.90 5.39 -4.15
CA SER A 207 28.44 6.32 -5.14
C SER A 207 29.55 7.23 -4.59
N GLY A 208 29.83 7.18 -3.28
CA GLY A 208 30.84 8.04 -2.64
C GLY A 208 30.43 9.50 -2.47
N ILE A 209 29.13 9.83 -2.63
CA ILE A 209 28.61 11.17 -2.31
C ILE A 209 28.77 11.47 -0.82
N ILE A 210 28.62 10.45 0.02
CA ILE A 210 28.87 10.51 1.47
C ILE A 210 29.76 9.35 1.90
N GLU A 211 30.64 9.60 2.87
CA GLU A 211 31.47 8.56 3.49
C GLU A 211 30.69 7.90 4.65
N PRO A 212 30.42 6.58 4.59
CA PRO A 212 29.76 5.89 5.69
C PRO A 212 30.68 5.74 6.91
N SER A 213 30.10 5.78 8.11
CA SER A 213 30.82 5.33 9.31
C SER A 213 31.11 3.82 9.23
N GLU A 214 32.06 3.33 10.04
CA GLU A 214 32.46 1.92 10.03
C GLU A 214 31.29 0.93 10.11
N ARG A 215 30.29 1.22 10.96
CA ARG A 215 29.08 0.41 11.10
C ARG A 215 28.26 0.35 9.81
N PHE A 216 28.09 1.49 9.16
CA PHE A 216 27.27 1.62 7.94
C PHE A 216 28.02 1.18 6.69
N ARG A 217 29.35 1.15 6.73
CA ARG A 217 30.18 0.60 5.65
C ARG A 217 29.88 -0.87 5.41
N VAL A 218 29.61 -1.65 6.47
CA VAL A 218 29.17 -3.05 6.34
C VAL A 218 27.93 -3.19 5.46
N TRP A 219 26.93 -2.33 5.67
CA TRP A 219 25.72 -2.33 4.85
C TRP A 219 26.01 -1.82 3.43
N ALA A 220 26.72 -0.70 3.28
CA ALA A 220 27.03 -0.11 1.98
C ALA A 220 27.81 -1.05 1.06
N GLU A 221 28.76 -1.81 1.60
CA GLU A 221 29.61 -2.75 0.87
C GLU A 221 28.95 -4.13 0.63
N THR A 222 27.78 -4.39 1.22
CA THR A 222 27.08 -5.67 1.01
C THR A 222 26.58 -5.74 -0.44
N PRO A 223 26.97 -6.75 -1.23
CA PRO A 223 26.59 -6.83 -2.64
C PRO A 223 25.07 -6.86 -2.82
N ALA A 224 24.55 -5.99 -3.69
CA ALA A 224 23.20 -6.11 -4.20
C ALA A 224 23.14 -7.37 -5.08
N GLN A 225 22.51 -8.44 -4.60
CA GLN A 225 21.99 -9.46 -5.51
C GLN A 225 20.71 -8.88 -6.12
N ALA A 226 20.61 -8.91 -7.45
CA ALA A 226 19.58 -8.24 -8.25
C ALA A 226 18.16 -8.70 -7.90
N GLY A 227 17.61 -8.19 -6.80
CA GLY A 227 16.24 -8.47 -6.33
C GLY A 227 15.23 -7.37 -6.67
N HIS A 228 15.71 -6.22 -7.17
CA HIS A 228 14.85 -5.13 -7.60
C HIS A 228 15.63 -4.21 -8.54
N THR A 229 15.45 -4.37 -9.85
CA THR A 229 15.76 -3.28 -10.79
C THR A 229 14.54 -2.37 -10.76
N PRO A 230 14.64 -1.11 -10.32
CA PRO A 230 13.56 -0.15 -10.58
C PRO A 230 13.34 -0.15 -12.09
N ALA A 231 12.10 -0.30 -12.54
CA ALA A 231 11.80 -0.01 -13.93
C ALA A 231 12.30 1.41 -14.20
N SER A 232 13.21 1.57 -15.17
CA SER A 232 13.70 2.87 -15.59
C SER A 232 12.51 3.83 -15.78
N PRO A 233 12.60 5.10 -15.35
CA PRO A 233 11.60 6.08 -15.73
C PRO A 233 11.78 6.35 -17.23
N HIS A 234 11.04 5.59 -18.03
CA HIS A 234 10.74 5.97 -19.40
C HIS A 234 9.27 6.40 -19.44
N TYR A 235 9.11 7.66 -19.87
CA TYR A 235 7.90 8.46 -20.12
C TYR A 235 7.39 9.32 -18.96
#